data_AF-A0A6G4RAX0-F1
#
_entry.id   AF-A0A6G4RAX0-F1
#
_cell.length_a   1.000
_cell.length_b   1.000
_cell.length_c   1.000
_cell.angle_alpha   90.00
_cell.angle_beta   90.00
_cell.angle_gamma   90.00
#
_symmetry.space_group_name_H-M   'P 1'
#
loop_
_entity.id
_entity.type
_entity.pdbx_description
1 polymer ?
#
loop_
_entity_poly.entity_id
_entity_poly.type
_entity_poly.pdbx_seq_one_letter_code
_entity_poly.pdbx_strand_id
1 'polypeptide(L)'
;MSETGTKRPPVRRGLPDPNTASNVRYNPSLEDLRDLAAHAETTTEFGSPSYVSEFRSRSSDKTKNAVDHEFGADDYALLTDAVERATEREMICVDRQMGRHPDASFCCRLFVPVEHARIALAWATLFEPTDESEPDLVTVHDPDYDQTAIRVLPEEGFTAALGSDYLGEAKKSFLRLFMFRVKQRGGLGLHAGSKRVRVRTDDDDLETVGQVFMGLSATGKSTLTSHGCWLEGEEEAVMLQDDVCGLLPDGSVAGSEGEGLFIKTIGLDEDEQPELYDAATAESAVLENVAVDDDGTVDFDADRYTSNSRAVVRRDELESADDDIDLERMDQVFFITRNPLMPPVAKLNEEEAAVAFMLGESIETSAGDPSRAGESIRVVGTNPFIIGSEGEEGNLFRDLIAELDVDCYIINTGYLGDKSADIGVTESVTILTELARGTVEWSDDDQTGLTIPETVPGIDIEEFYVPDHVEDYEDAAADLRSDRLEYLSQFDDLDETIIDATY
;
A
#
# COMPACT_ATOMS: atom_id res chain seq x y z
N MET A 1 1.21 5.23 33.51
CA MET A 1 1.04 6.60 34.09
C MET A 1 2.16 6.86 35.10
N SER A 2 3.04 7.83 34.84
CA SER A 2 4.10 8.24 35.77
C SER A 2 3.51 9.16 36.85
N GLU A 3 3.86 8.96 38.12
CA GLU A 3 3.39 9.66 39.32
C GLU A 3 3.76 11.16 39.41
N THR A 4 4.22 11.77 38.33
CA THR A 4 4.39 13.22 38.24
C THR A 4 3.77 13.70 36.93
N GLY A 5 2.63 14.39 37.01
CA GLY A 5 1.86 14.91 35.87
C GLY A 5 2.54 16.02 35.06
N THR A 6 3.85 15.94 34.87
CA THR A 6 4.60 16.78 33.95
C THR A 6 4.61 16.05 32.60
N LYS A 7 3.87 16.55 31.60
CA LYS A 7 4.00 16.06 30.22
C LYS A 7 5.48 16.14 29.84
N ARG A 8 6.09 15.01 29.46
CA ARG A 8 7.45 14.99 28.91
C ARG A 8 7.47 15.93 27.69
N PRO A 9 8.46 16.81 27.53
CA PRO A 9 8.54 17.64 26.33
C PRO A 9 8.60 16.73 25.08
N PRO A 10 8.01 17.15 23.95
CA PRO A 10 8.00 16.35 22.72
C PRO A 10 9.42 15.92 22.35
N VAL A 11 9.60 14.65 22.01
CA VAL A 11 10.93 14.07 21.73
C VAL A 11 11.64 14.85 20.62
N ARG A 12 10.88 15.26 19.60
CA ARG A 12 11.37 16.04 18.44
C ARG A 12 11.96 17.42 18.78
N ARG A 13 11.75 17.98 19.98
CA ARG A 13 12.32 19.29 20.36
C ARG A 13 13.84 19.30 20.47
N GLY A 14 14.48 18.13 20.62
CA GLY A 14 15.93 18.03 20.69
C GLY A 14 16.61 17.96 19.32
N LEU A 15 15.86 17.87 18.21
CA LEU A 15 16.43 17.75 16.87
C LEU A 15 17.14 19.05 16.47
N PRO A 16 18.22 18.96 15.67
CA PRO A 16 18.88 20.13 15.14
C PRO A 16 17.93 20.93 14.24
N ASP A 17 17.96 22.26 14.37
CA ASP A 17 17.26 23.14 13.42
C ASP A 17 17.99 23.09 12.07
N PRO A 18 17.35 22.58 11.01
CA PRO A 18 18.03 22.36 9.75
C PRO A 18 18.49 23.66 9.06
N ASN A 19 17.92 24.82 9.45
CA ASN A 19 18.32 26.11 8.90
C ASN A 19 19.58 26.69 9.56
N THR A 20 19.90 26.26 10.78
CA THR A 20 20.95 26.90 11.60
C THR A 20 22.02 25.94 12.08
N ALA A 21 21.75 24.65 12.14
CA ALA A 21 22.68 23.63 12.59
C ALA A 21 23.77 23.37 11.55
N SER A 22 25.03 23.52 11.94
CA SER A 22 26.18 23.37 11.02
C SER A 22 26.44 21.95 10.57
N ASN A 23 25.89 20.95 11.27
CA ASN A 23 26.02 19.53 10.96
C ASN A 23 24.89 19.01 10.06
N VAL A 24 23.94 19.87 9.65
CA VAL A 24 22.80 19.47 8.82
C VAL A 24 22.93 20.02 7.40
N ARG A 25 22.81 19.15 6.40
CA ARG A 25 22.62 19.50 4.98
C ARG A 25 21.12 19.49 4.69
N TYR A 26 20.53 20.68 4.61
CA TYR A 26 19.09 20.83 4.50
C TYR A 26 18.62 20.98 3.05
N ASN A 27 17.64 20.16 2.67
CA ASN A 27 17.04 20.07 1.34
C ASN A 27 18.07 20.11 0.17
N PRO A 28 19.08 19.20 0.15
CA PRO A 28 19.92 19.07 -1.03
C PRO A 28 19.09 18.67 -2.26
N SER A 29 19.55 19.03 -3.46
CA SER A 29 18.89 18.61 -4.70
C SER A 29 19.02 17.08 -4.88
N LEU A 30 18.19 16.47 -5.74
CA LEU A 30 18.32 15.04 -6.05
C LEU A 30 19.71 14.72 -6.64
N GLU A 31 20.28 15.61 -7.44
CA GLU A 31 21.66 15.51 -7.95
C GLU A 31 22.68 15.53 -6.80
N ASP A 32 22.58 16.47 -5.87
CA ASP A 32 23.46 16.52 -4.69
C ASP A 32 23.32 15.26 -3.82
N LEU A 33 22.10 14.74 -3.64
CA LEU A 33 21.86 13.52 -2.86
C LEU A 33 22.50 12.30 -3.54
N ARG A 34 22.40 12.19 -4.87
CA ARG A 34 23.08 11.15 -5.65
C ARG A 34 24.59 11.26 -5.54
N ASP A 35 25.15 12.47 -5.67
CA ASP A 35 26.59 12.71 -5.50
C ASP A 35 27.09 12.30 -4.11
N LEU A 36 26.30 12.54 -3.06
CA LEU A 36 26.63 12.08 -1.70
C LEU A 36 26.57 10.55 -1.57
N ALA A 37 25.66 9.92 -2.30
CA ALA A 37 25.48 8.48 -2.35
C ALA A 37 26.43 7.75 -3.32
N ALA A 38 27.22 8.48 -4.14
CA ALA A 38 28.03 7.92 -5.22
C ALA A 38 29.03 6.83 -4.78
N HIS A 39 29.45 6.85 -3.52
CA HIS A 39 30.36 5.86 -2.96
C HIS A 39 29.75 4.45 -2.84
N ALA A 40 28.42 4.35 -2.86
CA ALA A 40 27.66 3.11 -2.76
C ALA A 40 26.86 2.80 -4.05
N GLU A 41 26.97 3.64 -5.07
CA GLU A 41 26.20 3.52 -6.32
C GLU A 41 26.85 2.55 -7.31
N THR A 42 26.04 1.70 -7.92
CA THR A 42 26.30 1.11 -9.24
C THR A 42 25.40 1.79 -10.25
N THR A 43 25.97 2.56 -11.19
CA THR A 43 25.19 3.19 -12.26
C THR A 43 24.77 2.14 -13.29
N THR A 44 23.49 2.10 -13.63
CA THR A 44 22.94 1.15 -14.61
C THR A 44 23.31 1.54 -16.04
N GLU A 45 23.07 0.64 -16.99
CA GLU A 45 23.18 0.91 -18.43
C GLU A 45 22.24 2.03 -18.91
N PHE A 46 21.20 2.34 -18.12
CA PHE A 46 20.24 3.41 -18.36
C PHE A 46 20.63 4.75 -17.71
N GLY A 47 21.72 4.79 -16.95
CA GLY A 47 22.17 5.99 -16.24
C GLY A 47 21.50 6.24 -14.89
N SER A 48 20.54 5.40 -14.49
CA SER A 48 19.93 5.44 -13.15
C SER A 48 20.87 4.88 -12.07
N PRO A 49 20.81 5.38 -10.82
CA PRO A 49 21.54 4.80 -9.71
C PRO A 49 20.90 3.52 -9.19
N SER A 50 21.73 2.51 -8.87
CA SER A 50 21.33 1.31 -8.14
C SER A 50 22.13 1.16 -6.85
N TYR A 51 21.44 0.76 -5.78
CA TYR A 51 22.02 0.56 -4.46
C TYR A 51 21.65 -0.81 -3.89
N VAL A 52 22.52 -1.35 -3.05
CA VAL A 52 22.30 -2.60 -2.33
C VAL A 52 22.25 -2.31 -0.83
N SER A 53 21.11 -2.56 -0.21
CA SER A 53 20.95 -2.43 1.25
C SER A 53 21.52 -3.64 1.99
N GLU A 54 21.60 -3.64 3.30
CA GLU A 54 21.81 -4.85 4.12
C GLU A 54 20.46 -5.55 4.37
N PHE A 55 19.42 -4.75 4.66
CA PHE A 55 18.07 -5.24 4.90
C PHE A 55 17.25 -5.28 3.61
N ARG A 56 16.60 -6.43 3.32
CA ARG A 56 15.86 -6.66 2.06
C ARG A 56 14.36 -6.37 2.16
N SER A 57 13.87 -6.11 3.36
CA SER A 57 12.47 -5.90 3.68
C SER A 57 12.33 -5.18 5.02
N ARG A 58 11.09 -4.85 5.38
CA ARG A 58 10.78 -4.23 6.67
C ARG A 58 11.04 -5.18 7.83
N SER A 59 11.50 -4.63 8.95
CA SER A 59 11.67 -5.30 10.24
C SER A 59 10.39 -5.19 11.07
N SER A 60 9.31 -5.79 10.61
CA SER A 60 7.99 -5.71 11.26
C SER A 60 8.02 -6.23 12.70
N ASP A 61 8.75 -7.32 12.96
CA ASP A 61 8.94 -7.91 14.28
C ASP A 61 9.79 -7.03 15.23
N LYS A 62 10.46 -6.01 14.69
CA LYS A 62 11.23 -5.01 15.45
C LYS A 62 10.51 -3.66 15.56
N THR A 63 9.32 -3.53 14.99
CA THR A 63 8.52 -2.31 15.02
C THR A 63 7.60 -2.28 16.23
N LYS A 64 7.61 -1.17 16.97
CA LYS A 64 6.65 -0.91 18.05
C LYS A 64 6.13 0.51 17.98
N ASN A 65 4.86 0.70 18.27
CA ASN A 65 4.24 2.00 18.46
C ASN A 65 3.67 2.14 19.88
N ALA A 66 3.56 3.37 20.37
CA ALA A 66 3.13 3.66 21.74
C ALA A 66 1.62 3.49 22.00
N VAL A 67 0.83 3.10 21.00
CA VAL A 67 -0.61 2.84 21.12
C VAL A 67 -0.86 1.34 21.33
N ASP A 68 -0.29 0.50 20.45
CA ASP A 68 -0.62 -0.93 20.40
C ASP A 68 0.32 -1.80 21.25
N HIS A 69 1.47 -1.25 21.66
CA HIS A 69 2.51 -2.01 22.34
C HIS A 69 2.77 -1.48 23.74
N GLU A 70 3.20 -2.36 24.65
CA GLU A 70 3.85 -1.91 25.87
C GLU A 70 5.11 -1.10 25.48
N PHE A 71 5.08 0.19 25.84
CA PHE A 71 6.08 1.17 25.43
C PHE A 71 6.79 1.74 26.65
N GLY A 72 7.97 1.18 26.92
CA GLY A 72 8.69 1.34 28.18
C GLY A 72 9.84 2.34 28.13
N ALA A 73 10.59 2.43 29.23
CA ALA A 73 11.74 3.33 29.35
C ALA A 73 12.80 3.07 28.28
N ASP A 74 13.06 1.80 27.94
CA ASP A 74 14.03 1.41 26.91
C ASP A 74 13.60 1.88 25.52
N ASP A 75 12.30 1.81 25.20
CA ASP A 75 11.78 2.30 23.92
C ASP A 75 11.92 3.84 23.81
N TYR A 76 11.67 4.56 24.91
CA TYR A 76 11.92 6.01 24.96
C TYR A 76 13.41 6.38 24.96
N ALA A 77 14.29 5.50 25.45
CA ALA A 77 15.74 5.70 25.37
C ALA A 77 16.18 5.66 23.90
N LEU A 78 15.75 4.65 23.13
CA LEU A 78 16.03 4.57 21.69
C LEU A 78 15.58 5.82 20.91
N LEU A 79 14.39 6.34 21.22
CA LEU A 79 13.90 7.59 20.63
C LEU A 79 14.75 8.80 21.00
N THR A 80 15.25 8.85 22.24
CA THR A 80 16.14 9.92 22.73
C THR A 80 17.51 9.82 22.05
N ASP A 81 18.07 8.61 21.99
CA ASP A 81 19.35 8.32 21.35
C ASP A 81 19.32 8.69 19.86
N ALA A 82 18.22 8.44 19.16
CA ALA A 82 18.04 8.86 17.77
C ALA A 82 18.17 10.39 17.61
N VAL A 83 17.54 11.16 18.51
CA VAL A 83 17.61 12.62 18.51
C VAL A 83 19.02 13.13 18.88
N GLU A 84 19.66 12.51 19.86
CA GLU A 84 21.03 12.85 20.26
C GLU A 84 22.00 12.61 19.09
N ARG A 85 21.91 11.45 18.43
CA ARG A 85 22.75 11.11 17.28
C ARG A 85 22.53 12.03 16.08
N ALA A 86 21.30 12.46 15.83
CA ALA A 86 21.02 13.48 14.81
C ALA A 86 21.70 14.83 15.10
N THR A 87 21.99 15.12 16.37
CA THR A 87 22.71 16.34 16.78
C THR A 87 24.24 16.17 16.72
N GLU A 88 24.74 14.96 16.89
CA GLU A 88 26.18 14.66 16.97
C GLU A 88 26.83 14.34 15.62
N ARG A 89 26.07 13.82 14.66
CA ARG A 89 26.56 13.36 13.35
C ARG A 89 26.28 14.38 12.24
N GLU A 90 26.99 14.24 11.11
CA GLU A 90 26.59 14.95 9.90
C GLU A 90 25.33 14.31 9.32
N MET A 91 24.26 15.07 9.23
CA MET A 91 22.94 14.62 8.79
C MET A 91 22.53 15.32 7.50
N ILE A 92 21.76 14.61 6.69
CA ILE A 92 20.89 15.16 5.67
C ILE A 92 19.51 15.35 6.32
N CYS A 93 18.89 16.49 6.06
CA CYS A 93 17.50 16.75 6.41
C CYS A 93 16.73 17.07 5.13
N VAL A 94 15.68 16.33 4.84
CA VAL A 94 14.82 16.57 3.67
C VAL A 94 13.39 16.78 4.14
N ASP A 95 12.79 17.88 3.69
CA ASP A 95 11.36 18.15 3.88
C ASP A 95 10.61 17.90 2.58
N ARG A 96 9.50 17.18 2.68
CA ARG A 96 8.62 16.88 1.55
C ARG A 96 7.15 16.99 1.92
N GLN A 97 6.33 17.30 0.94
CA GLN A 97 4.89 17.30 1.02
C GLN A 97 4.37 15.88 0.77
N MET A 98 3.62 15.34 1.74
CA MET A 98 2.90 14.08 1.58
C MET A 98 1.42 14.37 1.44
N GLY A 99 0.82 13.89 0.35
CA GLY A 99 -0.56 14.17 -0.05
C GLY A 99 -0.79 15.59 -0.55
N ARG A 100 -1.80 15.73 -1.42
CA ARG A 100 -2.24 17.02 -2.02
C ARG A 100 -3.61 17.46 -1.51
N HIS A 101 -4.41 16.53 -0.98
CA HIS A 101 -5.73 16.84 -0.46
C HIS A 101 -5.65 17.83 0.73
N PRO A 102 -6.49 18.89 0.76
CA PRO A 102 -6.45 19.90 1.82
C PRO A 102 -6.65 19.32 3.23
N ASP A 103 -7.44 18.25 3.36
CA ASP A 103 -7.72 17.60 4.63
C ASP A 103 -6.84 16.37 4.91
N ALA A 104 -5.90 16.04 4.03
CA ALA A 104 -4.98 14.92 4.19
C ALA A 104 -3.61 15.21 3.53
N SER A 105 -3.06 16.38 3.82
CA SER A 105 -1.73 16.82 3.40
C SER A 105 -0.86 17.09 4.64
N PHE A 106 0.41 16.70 4.59
CA PHE A 106 1.34 16.80 5.72
C PHE A 106 2.76 17.16 5.29
N CYS A 107 3.37 18.11 5.99
CA CYS A 107 4.80 18.38 5.87
C CYS A 107 5.61 17.31 6.62
N CYS A 108 6.42 16.57 5.87
CA CYS A 108 7.21 15.44 6.37
C CYS A 108 8.69 15.79 6.39
N ARG A 109 9.36 15.58 7.53
CA ARG A 109 10.80 15.80 7.70
C ARG A 109 11.54 14.50 7.96
N LEU A 110 12.48 14.16 7.08
CA LEU A 110 13.35 13.00 7.22
C LEU A 110 14.77 13.45 7.56
N PHE A 111 15.34 12.87 8.62
CA PHE A 111 16.76 12.95 8.95
C PHE A 111 17.45 11.62 8.66
N VAL A 112 18.58 11.67 7.93
CA VAL A 112 19.43 10.50 7.62
C VAL A 112 20.90 10.89 7.74
N PRO A 113 21.82 10.04 8.24
CA PRO A 113 23.26 10.31 8.15
C PRO A 113 23.71 10.52 6.71
N VAL A 114 24.70 11.41 6.48
CA VAL A 114 25.20 11.72 5.12
C VAL A 114 25.70 10.48 4.36
N GLU A 115 26.27 9.50 5.07
CA GLU A 115 26.73 8.24 4.46
C GLU A 115 25.59 7.38 3.88
N HIS A 116 24.35 7.61 4.31
CA HIS A 116 23.16 6.93 3.82
C HIS A 116 22.30 7.82 2.92
N ALA A 117 22.93 8.76 2.20
CA ALA A 117 22.26 9.71 1.31
C ALA A 117 21.30 9.07 0.29
N ARG A 118 21.54 7.80 -0.11
CA ARG A 118 20.66 7.02 -0.99
C ARG A 118 19.22 6.88 -0.45
N ILE A 119 19.04 6.81 0.87
CA ILE A 119 17.71 6.72 1.50
C ILE A 119 16.98 8.06 1.33
N ALA A 120 17.68 9.16 1.59
CA ALA A 120 17.14 10.49 1.38
C ALA A 120 16.85 10.76 -0.11
N LEU A 121 17.73 10.32 -1.02
CA LEU A 121 17.52 10.39 -2.47
C LEU A 121 16.22 9.70 -2.88
N ALA A 122 16.12 8.39 -2.60
CA ALA A 122 14.98 7.62 -3.05
C ALA A 122 13.67 8.05 -2.37
N TRP A 123 13.71 8.40 -1.07
CA TRP A 123 12.54 8.93 -0.38
C TRP A 123 12.12 10.30 -0.93
N ALA A 124 13.07 11.17 -1.23
CA ALA A 124 12.80 12.49 -1.80
C ALA A 124 12.20 12.45 -3.21
N THR A 125 12.41 11.35 -3.96
CA THR A 125 11.83 11.13 -5.30
C THR A 125 10.34 10.73 -5.23
N LEU A 126 9.85 10.20 -4.10
CA LEU A 126 8.44 9.80 -3.94
C LEU A 126 7.49 10.99 -3.72
N PHE A 127 8.01 12.09 -3.20
CA PHE A 127 7.20 13.18 -2.66
C PHE A 127 7.65 14.54 -3.21
N GLU A 128 6.73 15.51 -3.21
CA GLU A 128 7.02 16.86 -3.69
C GLU A 128 7.85 17.65 -2.67
N PRO A 129 8.69 18.60 -3.12
CA PRO A 129 9.23 19.62 -2.22
C PRO A 129 8.12 20.40 -1.52
N THR A 130 8.35 20.79 -0.26
CA THR A 130 7.44 21.67 0.48
C THR A 130 8.14 22.98 0.86
N ASP A 131 7.39 24.08 0.81
CA ASP A 131 7.82 25.39 1.31
C ASP A 131 7.52 25.55 2.82
N GLU A 132 6.83 24.59 3.44
CA GLU A 132 6.50 24.62 4.86
C GLU A 132 7.70 24.28 5.74
N SER A 133 8.00 25.15 6.71
CA SER A 133 9.18 24.98 7.58
C SER A 133 8.94 24.16 8.85
N GLU A 134 7.68 23.99 9.28
CA GLU A 134 7.33 23.25 10.49
C GLU A 134 6.73 21.89 10.10
N PRO A 135 7.40 20.77 10.44
CA PRO A 135 6.92 19.45 10.01
C PRO A 135 5.80 18.93 10.91
N ASP A 136 4.78 18.35 10.28
CA ASP A 136 3.74 17.57 10.94
C ASP A 136 4.29 16.24 11.44
N LEU A 137 5.04 15.56 10.56
CA LEU A 137 5.56 14.22 10.74
C LEU A 137 7.09 14.23 10.60
N VAL A 138 7.78 13.51 11.48
CA VAL A 138 9.24 13.50 11.53
C VAL A 138 9.75 12.07 11.70
N THR A 139 10.71 11.69 10.87
CA THR A 139 11.45 10.43 11.04
C THR A 139 12.95 10.72 11.15
N VAL A 140 13.59 10.13 12.16
CA VAL A 140 15.05 9.97 12.19
C VAL A 140 15.36 8.54 11.77
N HIS A 141 15.99 8.38 10.62
CA HIS A 141 16.42 7.09 10.10
C HIS A 141 17.94 7.00 10.23
N ASP A 142 18.42 6.22 11.20
CA ASP A 142 19.85 6.00 11.45
C ASP A 142 20.20 4.52 11.27
N PRO A 143 20.70 4.13 10.08
CA PRO A 143 21.07 2.75 9.81
C PRO A 143 22.28 2.26 10.61
N ASP A 144 23.16 3.13 11.10
CA ASP A 144 24.38 2.74 11.82
C ASP A 144 24.15 2.54 13.32
N TYR A 145 22.90 2.42 13.74
CA TYR A 145 22.58 2.06 15.11
C TYR A 145 22.80 0.55 15.30
N ASP A 146 23.51 0.16 16.36
CA ASP A 146 23.93 -1.24 16.59
C ASP A 146 22.78 -2.25 16.70
N GLN A 147 21.57 -1.77 16.97
CA GLN A 147 20.36 -2.57 17.13
C GLN A 147 19.28 -2.14 16.14
N THR A 148 18.68 -3.10 15.44
CA THR A 148 17.47 -2.85 14.65
C THR A 148 16.27 -2.63 15.56
N ALA A 149 15.68 -1.44 15.50
CA ALA A 149 14.49 -1.09 16.25
C ALA A 149 13.74 0.08 15.57
N ILE A 150 12.46 -0.13 15.27
CA ILE A 150 11.58 0.93 14.77
C ILE A 150 10.64 1.32 15.91
N ARG A 151 10.65 2.59 16.30
CA ARG A 151 9.86 3.11 17.42
C ARG A 151 9.03 4.30 16.98
N VAL A 152 7.74 4.23 17.23
CA VAL A 152 6.76 5.21 16.74
C VAL A 152 6.03 5.82 17.91
N LEU A 153 5.93 7.15 17.92
CA LEU A 153 5.04 7.93 18.76
C LEU A 153 3.94 8.54 17.87
N PRO A 154 2.82 7.82 17.63
CA PRO A 154 1.81 8.24 16.66
C PRO A 154 1.25 9.64 16.95
N GLU A 155 0.91 9.89 18.21
CA GLU A 155 0.36 11.18 18.66
C GLU A 155 1.34 12.35 18.44
N GLU A 156 2.64 12.11 18.61
CA GLU A 156 3.68 13.12 18.39
C GLU A 156 4.10 13.26 16.92
N GLY A 157 3.62 12.38 16.04
CA GLY A 157 4.05 12.32 14.64
C GLY A 157 5.54 12.05 14.50
N PHE A 158 6.11 11.20 15.35
CA PHE A 158 7.56 10.95 15.38
C PHE A 158 7.89 9.46 15.26
N THR A 159 8.86 9.14 14.40
CA THR A 159 9.44 7.79 14.28
C THR A 159 10.96 7.84 14.41
N ALA A 160 11.53 6.91 15.16
CA ALA A 160 12.94 6.54 15.04
C ALA A 160 13.04 5.19 14.32
N ALA A 161 13.71 5.17 13.17
CA ALA A 161 14.04 3.97 12.42
C ALA A 161 15.53 3.68 12.56
N LEU A 162 15.88 2.71 13.41
CA LEU A 162 17.26 2.44 13.82
C LEU A 162 17.74 1.09 13.30
N GLY A 163 18.98 1.03 12.84
CA GLY A 163 19.71 -0.22 12.57
C GLY A 163 19.19 -1.00 11.36
N SER A 164 18.48 -0.35 10.44
CA SER A 164 18.08 -0.88 9.13
C SER A 164 18.38 0.17 8.09
N ASP A 165 18.92 -0.21 6.95
CA ASP A 165 19.25 0.67 5.83
C ASP A 165 18.27 0.51 4.66
N TYR A 166 17.19 -0.24 4.84
CA TYR A 166 16.14 -0.45 3.83
C TYR A 166 15.27 0.79 3.66
N LEU A 167 15.15 1.30 2.42
CA LEU A 167 14.33 2.48 2.11
C LEU A 167 12.88 2.35 2.57
N GLY A 168 12.33 1.13 2.49
CA GLY A 168 10.94 0.89 2.87
C GLY A 168 10.62 1.19 4.34
N GLU A 169 11.62 1.27 5.22
CA GLU A 169 11.42 1.75 6.60
C GLU A 169 11.13 3.25 6.64
N ALA A 170 11.88 4.07 5.89
CA ALA A 170 11.62 5.50 5.75
C ALA A 170 10.22 5.72 5.15
N LYS A 171 9.93 5.14 3.98
CA LYS A 171 8.63 5.27 3.31
C LYS A 171 7.47 4.91 4.24
N LYS A 172 7.47 3.69 4.80
CA LYS A 172 6.34 3.23 5.62
C LYS A 172 6.27 3.89 7.01
N SER A 173 7.33 4.54 7.49
CA SER A 173 7.26 5.35 8.72
C SER A 173 6.30 6.53 8.59
N PHE A 174 6.30 7.21 7.43
CA PHE A 174 5.41 8.34 7.17
C PHE A 174 4.01 7.88 6.77
N LEU A 175 3.90 6.89 5.87
CA LEU A 175 2.60 6.38 5.42
C LEU A 175 1.76 5.79 6.56
N ARG A 176 2.39 5.14 7.55
CA ARG A 176 1.71 4.71 8.77
C ARG A 176 1.07 5.88 9.53
N LEU A 177 1.83 6.97 9.68
CA LEU A 177 1.37 8.15 10.40
C LEU A 177 0.33 8.93 9.58
N PHE A 178 0.43 8.95 8.26
CA PHE A 178 -0.61 9.47 7.36
C PHE A 178 -1.96 8.80 7.65
N MET A 179 -2.01 7.47 7.59
CA MET A 179 -3.22 6.69 7.85
C MET A 179 -3.77 6.95 9.26
N PHE A 180 -2.89 7.02 10.26
CA PHE A 180 -3.29 7.37 11.62
C PHE A 180 -3.89 8.78 11.73
N ARG A 181 -3.33 9.78 11.04
CA ARG A 181 -3.86 11.14 11.03
C ARG A 181 -5.21 11.24 10.32
N VAL A 182 -5.41 10.49 9.24
CA VAL A 182 -6.70 10.36 8.56
C VAL A 182 -7.74 9.76 9.51
N LYS A 183 -7.40 8.68 10.22
CA LYS A 183 -8.25 8.07 11.26
C LYS A 183 -8.63 9.07 12.36
N GLN A 184 -7.68 9.86 12.85
CA GLN A 184 -7.96 10.90 13.85
C GLN A 184 -8.91 12.00 13.36
N ARG A 185 -9.08 12.15 12.04
CA ARG A 185 -10.00 13.10 11.39
C ARG A 185 -11.35 12.47 11.03
N GLY A 186 -11.60 11.22 11.43
CA GLY A 186 -12.84 10.49 11.18
C GLY A 186 -12.88 9.73 9.86
N GLY A 187 -11.81 9.78 9.07
CA GLY A 187 -11.65 8.96 7.88
C GLY A 187 -11.01 7.59 8.18
N LEU A 188 -10.57 6.90 7.15
CA LEU A 188 -9.90 5.61 7.24
C LEU A 188 -8.62 5.58 6.40
N GLY A 189 -7.53 5.08 6.97
CA GLY A 189 -6.31 4.82 6.22
C GLY A 189 -6.39 3.51 5.45
N LEU A 190 -6.13 3.55 4.14
CA LEU A 190 -6.23 2.40 3.25
C LEU A 190 -4.87 2.05 2.66
N HIS A 191 -4.48 0.78 2.71
CA HIS A 191 -3.34 0.25 1.96
C HIS A 191 -3.81 -0.22 0.57
N ALA A 192 -4.33 0.71 -0.21
CA ALA A 192 -5.07 0.46 -1.44
C ALA A 192 -4.49 1.24 -2.63
N GLY A 193 -4.70 0.70 -3.82
CA GLY A 193 -4.60 1.47 -5.05
C GLY A 193 -5.92 2.20 -5.33
N SER A 194 -5.88 3.33 -6.01
CA SER A 194 -7.05 4.08 -6.46
C SER A 194 -6.96 4.39 -7.96
N LYS A 195 -8.11 4.36 -8.62
CA LYS A 195 -8.27 4.55 -10.06
C LYS A 195 -9.50 5.38 -10.32
N ARG A 196 -9.44 6.21 -11.35
CA ARG A 196 -10.59 6.89 -11.95
C ARG A 196 -10.91 6.26 -13.29
N VAL A 197 -12.14 5.81 -13.46
CA VAL A 197 -12.63 5.18 -14.70
C VAL A 197 -13.73 6.06 -15.27
N ARG A 198 -13.57 6.50 -16.52
CA ARG A 198 -14.58 7.25 -17.23
C ARG A 198 -15.15 6.38 -18.34
N VAL A 199 -16.43 6.04 -18.25
CA VAL A 199 -17.10 5.06 -19.14
C VAL A 199 -18.52 5.49 -19.47
N ARG A 200 -19.03 4.99 -20.60
CA ARG A 200 -20.45 5.09 -20.94
C ARG A 200 -21.24 4.02 -20.21
N THR A 201 -22.21 4.45 -19.42
CA THR A 201 -23.13 3.57 -18.71
C THR A 201 -24.10 2.87 -19.66
N ASP A 202 -24.89 1.92 -19.15
CA ASP A 202 -25.96 1.26 -19.94
C ASP A 202 -26.99 2.26 -20.50
N ASP A 203 -27.13 3.43 -19.88
CA ASP A 203 -27.98 4.54 -20.34
C ASP A 203 -27.32 5.44 -21.42
N ASP A 204 -26.10 5.11 -21.87
CA ASP A 204 -25.27 5.87 -22.83
C ASP A 204 -24.80 7.26 -22.31
N ASP A 205 -24.81 7.45 -20.99
CA ASP A 205 -24.27 8.63 -20.33
C ASP A 205 -22.80 8.41 -19.96
N LEU A 206 -21.96 9.42 -20.20
CA LEU A 206 -20.53 9.34 -19.89
C LEU A 206 -20.30 9.77 -18.44
N GLU A 207 -19.96 8.80 -17.59
CA GLU A 207 -19.80 8.98 -16.15
C GLU A 207 -18.36 8.71 -15.70
N THR A 208 -18.03 9.18 -14.51
CA THR A 208 -16.74 8.94 -13.85
C THR A 208 -17.00 8.14 -12.59
N VAL A 209 -16.36 6.98 -12.50
CA VAL A 209 -16.46 6.02 -11.41
C VAL A 209 -15.11 5.91 -10.71
N GLY A 210 -15.10 6.18 -9.41
CA GLY A 210 -13.94 6.02 -8.57
C GLY A 210 -13.80 4.60 -8.01
N GLN A 211 -12.69 3.93 -8.32
CA GLN A 211 -12.43 2.54 -7.92
C GLN A 211 -11.25 2.47 -6.94
N VAL A 212 -11.43 1.72 -5.85
CA VAL A 212 -10.39 1.45 -4.84
C VAL A 212 -10.10 -0.04 -4.76
N PHE A 213 -8.83 -0.42 -4.77
CA PHE A 213 -8.36 -1.81 -4.81
C PHE A 213 -7.57 -2.17 -3.56
N MET A 214 -8.12 -3.07 -2.75
CA MET A 214 -7.45 -3.65 -1.58
C MET A 214 -6.98 -5.07 -1.89
N GLY A 215 -5.72 -5.37 -1.62
CA GLY A 215 -5.14 -6.64 -1.99
C GLY A 215 -3.77 -6.85 -1.36
N LEU A 216 -3.50 -8.10 -0.97
CA LEU A 216 -2.17 -8.49 -0.50
C LEU A 216 -1.13 -8.42 -1.62
N SER A 217 0.15 -8.49 -1.25
CA SER A 217 1.24 -8.52 -2.23
C SER A 217 1.06 -9.69 -3.21
N ALA A 218 1.34 -9.45 -4.48
CA ALA A 218 1.23 -10.45 -5.56
C ALA A 218 -0.18 -11.04 -5.78
N THR A 219 -1.25 -10.34 -5.36
CA THR A 219 -2.63 -10.69 -5.75
C THR A 219 -3.12 -9.98 -7.01
N GLY A 220 -2.31 -9.12 -7.63
CA GLY A 220 -2.70 -8.37 -8.83
C GLY A 220 -3.22 -6.94 -8.57
N LYS A 221 -3.11 -6.42 -7.33
CA LYS A 221 -3.49 -5.03 -6.97
C LYS A 221 -2.87 -4.01 -7.93
N SER A 222 -1.55 -3.98 -8.07
CA SER A 222 -0.86 -3.00 -8.92
C SER A 222 -1.24 -3.16 -10.40
N THR A 223 -1.43 -4.39 -10.87
CA THR A 223 -1.89 -4.66 -12.25
C THR A 223 -3.28 -4.08 -12.49
N LEU A 224 -4.27 -4.39 -11.65
CA LEU A 224 -5.63 -3.85 -11.80
C LEU A 224 -5.67 -2.33 -11.63
N THR A 225 -4.87 -1.79 -10.71
CA THR A 225 -4.84 -0.34 -10.44
C THR A 225 -4.23 0.44 -11.62
N SER A 226 -3.19 -0.07 -12.28
CA SER A 226 -2.53 0.61 -13.42
C SER A 226 -3.21 0.35 -14.77
N HIS A 227 -3.87 -0.79 -14.95
CA HIS A 227 -4.39 -1.18 -16.28
C HIS A 227 -5.42 -0.18 -16.85
N GLY A 228 -5.24 0.31 -18.07
CA GLY A 228 -6.11 1.30 -18.74
C GLY A 228 -7.46 0.77 -19.25
N CYS A 229 -7.92 -0.38 -18.75
CA CYS A 229 -9.17 -1.06 -19.11
C CYS A 229 -9.48 -1.24 -20.62
N TRP A 230 -8.47 -1.18 -21.49
CA TRP A 230 -8.62 -1.14 -22.97
C TRP A 230 -9.64 -0.08 -23.45
N LEU A 231 -9.83 0.98 -22.68
CA LEU A 231 -10.73 2.07 -23.02
C LEU A 231 -10.03 3.03 -23.99
N GLU A 232 -10.79 3.58 -24.92
CA GLU A 232 -10.28 4.51 -25.95
C GLU A 232 -11.21 5.71 -26.13
N GLY A 233 -10.64 6.84 -26.55
CA GLY A 233 -11.41 8.01 -26.98
C GLY A 233 -11.95 8.85 -25.82
N GLU A 234 -13.27 8.87 -25.64
CA GLU A 234 -13.92 9.60 -24.53
C GLU A 234 -13.98 8.75 -23.24
N GLU A 235 -13.77 7.45 -23.36
CA GLU A 235 -13.63 6.53 -22.23
C GLU A 235 -12.14 6.36 -21.90
N GLU A 236 -11.81 6.36 -20.62
CA GLU A 236 -10.42 6.30 -20.14
C GLU A 236 -10.37 5.72 -18.72
N ALA A 237 -9.25 5.12 -18.36
CA ALA A 237 -8.98 4.68 -16.99
C ALA A 237 -7.57 5.09 -16.59
N VAL A 238 -7.45 5.79 -15.46
CA VAL A 238 -6.18 6.33 -14.97
C VAL A 238 -5.95 5.98 -13.51
N MET A 239 -4.72 5.62 -13.17
CA MET A 239 -4.28 5.36 -11.80
C MET A 239 -4.04 6.68 -11.07
N LEU A 240 -4.55 6.78 -9.86
CA LEU A 240 -4.32 7.93 -8.97
C LEU A 240 -3.28 7.58 -7.89
N GLN A 241 -3.33 6.37 -7.31
CA GLN A 241 -2.41 5.92 -6.27
C GLN A 241 -2.23 4.40 -6.31
N ASP A 242 -1.07 3.86 -5.93
CA ASP A 242 -0.78 2.41 -5.97
C ASP A 242 -0.70 1.74 -4.58
N ASP A 243 -0.38 2.52 -3.55
CA ASP A 243 0.04 1.98 -2.26
C ASP A 243 -0.83 2.41 -1.07
N VAL A 244 -0.86 3.70 -0.74
CA VAL A 244 -1.58 4.22 0.45
C VAL A 244 -2.48 5.40 0.12
N CYS A 245 -3.71 5.31 0.61
CA CYS A 245 -4.74 6.34 0.47
C CYS A 245 -5.41 6.63 1.82
N GLY A 246 -6.16 7.72 1.89
CA GLY A 246 -7.03 8.06 3.01
C GLY A 246 -8.45 8.29 2.55
N LEU A 247 -9.38 7.41 2.90
CA LEU A 247 -10.81 7.61 2.68
C LEU A 247 -11.33 8.62 3.70
N LEU A 248 -11.89 9.73 3.23
CA LEU A 248 -12.44 10.79 4.08
C LEU A 248 -13.97 10.65 4.22
N PRO A 249 -14.57 11.23 5.28
CA PRO A 249 -16.01 11.14 5.52
C PRO A 249 -16.90 11.71 4.41
N ASP A 250 -16.37 12.56 3.54
CA ASP A 250 -17.11 13.10 2.39
C ASP A 250 -17.07 12.19 1.15
N GLY A 251 -16.35 11.07 1.23
CA GLY A 251 -16.20 10.07 0.18
C GLY A 251 -14.97 10.27 -0.70
N SER A 252 -14.25 11.38 -0.56
CA SER A 252 -12.99 11.57 -1.27
C SER A 252 -11.92 10.61 -0.76
N VAL A 253 -11.00 10.21 -1.64
CA VAL A 253 -9.87 9.34 -1.31
C VAL A 253 -8.59 10.08 -1.61
N ALA A 254 -7.93 10.53 -0.55
CA ALA A 254 -6.69 11.30 -0.64
C ALA A 254 -5.48 10.39 -0.89
N GLY A 255 -4.71 10.65 -1.94
CA GLY A 255 -3.46 9.95 -2.22
C GLY A 255 -2.31 10.45 -1.35
N SER A 256 -1.39 9.57 -0.94
CA SER A 256 -0.24 9.98 -0.10
C SER A 256 1.02 10.36 -0.87
N GLU A 257 1.30 9.69 -1.99
CA GLU A 257 2.56 9.81 -2.74
C GLU A 257 2.33 10.60 -4.03
N GLY A 258 2.95 11.79 -4.14
CA GLY A 258 2.66 12.78 -5.18
C GLY A 258 3.60 12.79 -6.37
N GLU A 259 4.83 12.31 -6.24
CA GLU A 259 5.85 12.40 -7.32
C GLU A 259 6.30 11.05 -7.86
N GLY A 260 6.26 10.00 -7.03
CA GLY A 260 6.80 8.69 -7.42
C GLY A 260 6.10 7.52 -6.75
N LEU A 261 6.43 6.32 -7.24
CA LEU A 261 5.94 5.04 -6.75
C LEU A 261 7.11 4.17 -6.30
N PHE A 262 6.86 3.22 -5.40
CA PHE A 262 7.87 2.26 -4.94
C PHE A 262 7.54 0.83 -5.40
N ILE A 263 7.82 0.59 -6.68
CA ILE A 263 7.39 -0.61 -7.39
C ILE A 263 8.31 -1.81 -7.10
N LYS A 264 7.77 -3.01 -7.29
CA LYS A 264 8.56 -4.26 -7.27
C LYS A 264 9.11 -4.50 -8.67
N THR A 265 10.37 -4.92 -8.76
CA THR A 265 11.07 -5.05 -10.05
C THR A 265 11.42 -6.48 -10.42
N ILE A 266 11.22 -7.45 -9.53
CA ILE A 266 11.49 -8.87 -9.85
C ILE A 266 10.53 -9.35 -10.95
N GLY A 267 11.07 -9.99 -11.99
CA GLY A 267 10.29 -10.48 -13.13
C GLY A 267 9.63 -9.37 -13.96
N LEU A 268 10.20 -8.16 -13.92
CA LEU A 268 9.74 -7.07 -14.78
C LEU A 268 10.21 -7.33 -16.22
N ASP A 269 9.25 -7.38 -17.15
CA ASP A 269 9.47 -7.75 -18.55
C ASP A 269 8.87 -6.67 -19.46
N GLU A 270 9.60 -6.30 -20.51
CA GLU A 270 9.23 -5.23 -21.45
C GLU A 270 7.97 -5.57 -22.26
N ASP A 271 7.79 -6.85 -22.63
CA ASP A 271 6.64 -7.27 -23.44
C ASP A 271 5.37 -7.46 -22.57
N GLU A 272 5.52 -7.92 -21.33
CA GLU A 272 4.39 -8.16 -20.42
C GLU A 272 3.98 -6.91 -19.61
N GLN A 273 4.93 -6.05 -19.24
CA GLN A 273 4.75 -4.90 -18.36
C GLN A 273 5.49 -3.65 -18.90
N PRO A 274 5.23 -3.21 -20.15
CA PRO A 274 6.02 -2.18 -20.83
C PRO A 274 6.14 -0.87 -20.05
N GLU A 275 5.02 -0.38 -19.49
CA GLU A 275 4.99 0.90 -18.78
C GLU A 275 5.81 0.89 -17.48
N LEU A 276 5.70 -0.18 -16.69
CA LEU A 276 6.50 -0.34 -15.47
C LEU A 276 7.98 -0.57 -15.82
N TYR A 277 8.27 -1.27 -16.92
CA TYR A 277 9.63 -1.47 -17.43
C TYR A 277 10.26 -0.14 -17.84
N ASP A 278 9.55 0.68 -18.63
CA ASP A 278 9.99 2.01 -19.05
C ASP A 278 10.26 2.92 -17.84
N ALA A 279 9.35 2.94 -16.87
CA ALA A 279 9.53 3.72 -15.65
C ALA A 279 10.72 3.24 -14.80
N ALA A 280 10.94 1.92 -14.70
CA ALA A 280 12.06 1.34 -13.95
C ALA A 280 13.43 1.51 -14.65
N THR A 281 13.42 1.71 -15.97
CA THR A 281 14.61 1.91 -16.80
C THR A 281 14.83 3.38 -17.18
N ALA A 282 13.99 4.30 -16.70
CA ALA A 282 14.23 5.73 -16.82
C ALA A 282 15.47 6.16 -16.03
N GLU A 283 16.21 7.17 -16.52
CA GLU A 283 17.36 7.76 -15.82
C GLU A 283 16.98 8.34 -14.45
N SER A 284 15.70 8.70 -14.28
CA SER A 284 15.13 9.25 -13.05
C SER A 284 14.85 8.20 -11.96
N ALA A 285 14.86 6.90 -12.31
CA ALA A 285 14.61 5.81 -11.37
C ALA A 285 15.72 5.66 -10.32
N VAL A 286 15.37 5.16 -9.13
CA VAL A 286 16.34 4.79 -8.09
C VAL A 286 16.13 3.34 -7.68
N LEU A 287 17.06 2.46 -8.06
CA LEU A 287 16.93 1.03 -7.87
C LEU A 287 17.50 0.61 -6.50
N GLU A 288 16.80 -0.30 -5.81
CA GLU A 288 17.23 -0.89 -4.56
C GLU A 288 17.16 -2.43 -4.67
N ASN A 289 18.33 -3.08 -4.49
CA ASN A 289 18.48 -4.53 -4.48
C ASN A 289 18.16 -5.24 -5.80
N VAL A 290 18.17 -4.52 -6.92
CA VAL A 290 18.11 -5.10 -8.27
C VAL A 290 19.47 -5.72 -8.62
N ALA A 291 19.48 -6.83 -9.34
CA ALA A 291 20.73 -7.40 -9.84
C ALA A 291 21.28 -6.51 -10.95
N VAL A 292 22.37 -5.80 -10.65
CA VAL A 292 23.10 -4.98 -11.62
C VAL A 292 24.55 -5.46 -11.66
N ASP A 293 25.07 -5.68 -12.87
CA ASP A 293 26.45 -6.10 -13.09
C ASP A 293 27.43 -4.92 -13.05
N ASP A 294 28.73 -5.22 -12.95
CA ASP A 294 29.80 -4.22 -12.88
C ASP A 294 29.84 -3.28 -14.11
N ASP A 295 29.27 -3.71 -15.24
CA ASP A 295 29.16 -2.92 -16.47
C ASP A 295 27.84 -2.13 -16.57
N GLY A 296 26.97 -2.23 -15.55
CA GLY A 296 25.68 -1.55 -15.48
C GLY A 296 24.49 -2.36 -16.00
N THR A 297 24.72 -3.56 -16.56
CA THR A 297 23.63 -4.40 -17.09
C THR A 297 22.62 -4.74 -16.00
N VAL A 298 21.33 -4.48 -16.26
CA VAL A 298 20.25 -4.76 -15.31
C VAL A 298 19.59 -6.10 -15.62
N ASP A 299 19.41 -6.93 -14.60
CA ASP A 299 18.70 -8.22 -14.69
C ASP A 299 17.52 -8.22 -13.70
N PHE A 300 16.32 -8.01 -14.23
CA PHE A 300 15.09 -7.99 -13.43
C PHE A 300 14.59 -9.40 -13.06
N ASP A 301 15.07 -10.46 -13.71
CA ASP A 301 14.71 -11.84 -13.37
C ASP A 301 15.57 -12.41 -12.23
N ALA A 302 16.78 -11.88 -12.06
CA ALA A 302 17.72 -12.36 -11.07
C ALA A 302 17.43 -11.83 -9.65
N ASP A 303 17.13 -12.74 -8.73
CA ASP A 303 16.97 -12.48 -7.30
C ASP A 303 18.32 -12.46 -6.53
N ARG A 304 19.40 -11.98 -7.17
CA ARG A 304 20.79 -11.99 -6.63
C ARG A 304 20.89 -11.56 -5.17
N TYR A 305 20.10 -10.54 -4.80
CA TYR A 305 20.04 -10.02 -3.43
C TYR A 305 18.74 -10.40 -2.72
N THR A 306 17.61 -10.38 -3.43
CA THR A 306 16.28 -10.68 -2.90
C THR A 306 15.24 -10.76 -4.03
N SER A 307 14.15 -11.50 -3.81
CA SER A 307 12.94 -11.43 -4.62
C SER A 307 12.08 -10.19 -4.34
N ASN A 308 12.46 -9.36 -3.36
CA ASN A 308 11.84 -8.07 -3.07
C ASN A 308 12.72 -6.91 -3.60
N SER A 309 13.26 -7.06 -4.81
CA SER A 309 13.94 -5.97 -5.50
C SER A 309 12.93 -4.86 -5.84
N ARG A 310 13.36 -3.60 -5.75
CA ARG A 310 12.49 -2.44 -5.83
C ARG A 310 13.09 -1.33 -6.68
N ALA A 311 12.24 -0.46 -7.19
CA ALA A 311 12.62 0.83 -7.75
C ALA A 311 11.70 1.92 -7.24
N VAL A 312 12.27 3.09 -6.95
CA VAL A 312 11.49 4.33 -6.93
C VAL A 312 11.47 4.88 -8.35
N VAL A 313 10.27 5.04 -8.91
CA VAL A 313 10.06 5.57 -10.26
C VAL A 313 9.20 6.83 -10.17
N ARG A 314 9.37 7.77 -11.09
CA ARG A 314 8.54 8.97 -11.12
C ARG A 314 7.21 8.69 -11.80
N ARG A 315 6.17 9.37 -11.35
CA ARG A 315 4.81 9.26 -11.91
C ARG A 315 4.74 9.71 -13.36
N ASP A 316 5.52 10.72 -13.74
CA ASP A 316 5.55 11.25 -15.11
C ASP A 316 6.23 10.30 -16.12
N GLU A 317 6.80 9.19 -15.66
CA GLU A 317 7.31 8.09 -16.49
C GLU A 317 6.28 6.94 -16.64
N LEU A 318 5.09 7.07 -16.03
CA LEU A 318 4.01 6.08 -16.08
C LEU A 318 2.82 6.66 -16.86
N GLU A 319 2.59 6.18 -18.08
CA GLU A 319 1.48 6.65 -18.94
C GLU A 319 0.08 6.45 -18.32
N SER A 320 -0.08 5.45 -17.45
CA SER A 320 -1.33 5.16 -16.74
C SER A 320 -1.56 6.04 -15.52
N ALA A 321 -0.53 6.72 -15.01
CA ALA A 321 -0.63 7.56 -13.83
C ALA A 321 -1.14 8.96 -14.19
N ASP A 322 -2.18 9.41 -13.50
CA ASP A 322 -2.63 10.79 -13.62
C ASP A 322 -1.69 11.74 -12.87
N ASP A 323 -1.67 13.01 -13.28
CA ASP A 323 -1.03 14.07 -12.51
C ASP A 323 -1.70 14.23 -11.15
N ASP A 324 -3.01 13.98 -11.04
CA ASP A 324 -3.72 13.96 -9.76
C ASP A 324 -3.50 12.65 -9.00
N ILE A 325 -3.56 12.74 -7.67
CA ILE A 325 -3.45 11.58 -6.76
C ILE A 325 -4.68 11.39 -5.89
N ASP A 326 -5.59 12.37 -5.91
CA ASP A 326 -6.81 12.35 -5.12
C ASP A 326 -7.99 11.92 -5.99
N LEU A 327 -8.83 11.04 -5.44
CA LEU A 327 -10.08 10.63 -6.07
C LEU A 327 -11.22 11.43 -5.43
N GLU A 328 -12.03 12.10 -6.25
CA GLU A 328 -13.11 12.97 -5.78
C GLU A 328 -14.16 12.20 -4.96
N ARG A 329 -14.45 10.96 -5.35
CA ARG A 329 -15.40 10.08 -4.67
C ARG A 329 -15.05 8.62 -4.90
N MET A 330 -15.11 7.80 -3.85
CA MET A 330 -15.11 6.34 -3.96
C MET A 330 -16.52 5.86 -4.29
N ASP A 331 -16.70 5.26 -5.47
CA ASP A 331 -17.97 4.67 -5.89
C ASP A 331 -17.92 3.14 -5.77
N GLN A 332 -16.75 2.55 -5.98
CA GLN A 332 -16.54 1.10 -5.95
C GLN A 332 -15.31 0.71 -5.14
N VAL A 333 -15.41 -0.37 -4.37
CA VAL A 333 -14.29 -0.96 -3.65
C VAL A 333 -14.15 -2.45 -3.93
N PHE A 334 -12.93 -2.89 -4.19
CA PHE A 334 -12.60 -4.24 -4.60
C PHE A 334 -11.63 -4.90 -3.60
N PHE A 335 -12.05 -6.03 -3.04
CA PHE A 335 -11.20 -6.91 -2.25
C PHE A 335 -10.63 -8.01 -3.14
N ILE A 336 -9.34 -7.90 -3.45
CA ILE A 336 -8.66 -8.80 -4.35
C ILE A 336 -8.19 -10.03 -3.59
N THR A 337 -8.66 -11.19 -4.05
CA THR A 337 -8.26 -12.49 -3.51
C THR A 337 -7.78 -13.42 -4.63
N ARG A 338 -7.09 -14.50 -4.24
CA ARG A 338 -6.77 -15.64 -5.11
C ARG A 338 -7.34 -16.94 -4.57
N ASN A 339 -8.36 -16.86 -3.71
CA ASN A 339 -8.97 -18.02 -3.06
C ASN A 339 -9.79 -18.84 -4.08
N PRO A 340 -9.48 -20.14 -4.26
CA PRO A 340 -10.16 -20.98 -5.25
C PRO A 340 -11.64 -21.27 -4.97
N LEU A 341 -12.12 -20.93 -3.78
CA LEU A 341 -13.53 -21.05 -3.39
C LEU A 341 -14.34 -19.76 -3.65
N MET A 342 -13.71 -18.71 -4.19
CA MET A 342 -14.39 -17.45 -4.52
C MET A 342 -14.66 -17.35 -6.04
N PRO A 343 -15.85 -16.86 -6.46
CA PRO A 343 -16.15 -16.62 -7.87
C PRO A 343 -15.27 -15.51 -8.46
N PRO A 344 -15.27 -15.32 -9.79
CA PRO A 344 -14.54 -14.20 -10.43
C PRO A 344 -14.90 -12.86 -9.81
N VAL A 345 -16.17 -12.65 -9.48
CA VAL A 345 -16.64 -11.52 -8.71
C VAL A 345 -17.88 -11.90 -7.89
N ALA A 346 -18.01 -11.31 -6.70
CA ALA A 346 -19.23 -11.34 -5.90
C ALA A 346 -19.55 -9.91 -5.42
N LYS A 347 -20.84 -9.54 -5.45
CA LYS A 347 -21.34 -8.30 -4.85
C LYS A 347 -21.58 -8.52 -3.37
N LEU A 348 -21.18 -7.56 -2.55
CA LEU A 348 -21.29 -7.61 -1.10
C LEU A 348 -22.22 -6.51 -0.61
N ASN A 349 -23.02 -6.81 0.41
CA ASN A 349 -23.61 -5.78 1.26
C ASN A 349 -22.56 -5.17 2.21
N GLU A 350 -22.95 -4.17 2.99
CA GLU A 350 -22.04 -3.41 3.83
C GLU A 350 -21.41 -4.25 4.96
N GLU A 351 -22.17 -5.17 5.57
CA GLU A 351 -21.63 -6.09 6.57
C GLU A 351 -20.67 -7.14 5.97
N GLU A 352 -21.01 -7.71 4.81
CA GLU A 352 -20.15 -8.64 4.07
C GLU A 352 -18.86 -7.96 3.57
N ALA A 353 -18.94 -6.70 3.14
CA ALA A 353 -17.79 -5.91 2.77
C ALA A 353 -16.86 -5.65 3.97
N ALA A 354 -17.44 -5.42 5.15
CA ALA A 354 -16.67 -5.32 6.38
C ALA A 354 -16.04 -6.66 6.80
N VAL A 355 -16.71 -7.79 6.55
CA VAL A 355 -16.11 -9.13 6.66
C VAL A 355 -14.90 -9.25 5.73
N ALA A 356 -15.05 -8.90 4.45
CA ALA A 356 -13.98 -8.96 3.47
C ALA A 356 -12.78 -8.07 3.87
N PHE A 357 -13.07 -6.87 4.38
CA PHE A 357 -12.05 -5.97 4.94
C PHE A 357 -11.33 -6.60 6.13
N MET A 358 -12.07 -7.11 7.12
CA MET A 358 -11.50 -7.71 8.32
C MET A 358 -10.68 -8.97 8.02
N LEU A 359 -11.14 -9.79 7.07
CA LEU A 359 -10.39 -10.96 6.64
C LEU A 359 -9.11 -10.56 5.89
N GLY A 360 -9.21 -9.58 4.97
CA GLY A 360 -8.13 -9.22 4.05
C GLY A 360 -7.41 -10.45 3.49
N GLU A 361 -8.22 -11.40 3.03
CA GLU A 361 -7.83 -12.80 2.84
C GLU A 361 -7.40 -13.08 1.40
N SER A 362 -6.31 -13.82 1.26
CA SER A 362 -5.91 -14.44 -0.01
C SER A 362 -5.16 -15.75 0.24
N ILE A 363 -4.74 -16.39 -0.85
CA ILE A 363 -3.79 -17.48 -0.86
C ILE A 363 -2.40 -16.92 -1.12
N GLU A 364 -1.43 -17.34 -0.31
CA GLU A 364 -0.03 -16.98 -0.48
C GLU A 364 0.49 -17.54 -1.81
N THR A 365 1.17 -16.69 -2.58
CA THR A 365 1.69 -17.07 -3.90
C THR A 365 3.18 -17.36 -3.83
N SER A 366 3.69 -18.12 -4.80
CA SER A 366 5.14 -18.29 -4.94
C SER A 366 5.90 -16.99 -5.19
N ALA A 367 5.23 -15.96 -5.72
CA ALA A 367 5.80 -14.63 -5.92
C ALA A 367 5.80 -13.77 -4.64
N GLY A 368 4.98 -14.13 -3.64
CA GLY A 368 4.96 -13.55 -2.29
C GLY A 368 5.97 -14.27 -1.39
N ASP A 369 5.61 -15.45 -0.89
CA ASP A 369 6.47 -16.35 -0.12
C ASP A 369 6.44 -17.78 -0.69
N PRO A 370 7.49 -18.22 -1.42
CA PRO A 370 7.59 -19.58 -1.95
C PRO A 370 7.46 -20.69 -0.90
N SER A 371 7.80 -20.44 0.37
CA SER A 371 7.78 -21.45 1.42
C SER A 371 6.39 -21.72 2.00
N ARG A 372 5.45 -20.81 1.76
CA ARG A 372 4.07 -20.83 2.26
C ARG A 372 3.03 -20.86 1.14
N ALA A 373 3.48 -21.02 -0.11
CA ALA A 373 2.60 -20.99 -1.27
C ALA A 373 1.44 -22.01 -1.14
N GLY A 374 0.21 -21.52 -1.29
CA GLY A 374 -1.01 -22.32 -1.10
C GLY A 374 -1.64 -22.22 0.30
N GLU A 375 -0.97 -21.58 1.27
CA GLU A 375 -1.55 -21.29 2.58
C GLU A 375 -2.46 -20.05 2.54
N SER A 376 -3.55 -20.08 3.31
CA SER A 376 -4.37 -18.89 3.57
C SER A 376 -3.58 -17.86 4.36
N ILE A 377 -3.67 -16.60 3.94
CA ILE A 377 -3.08 -15.44 4.61
C ILE A 377 -4.16 -14.40 4.83
N ARG A 378 -4.16 -13.78 6.02
CA ARG A 378 -5.11 -12.77 6.45
C ARG A 378 -4.38 -11.58 7.06
N VAL A 379 -4.76 -10.38 6.63
CA VAL A 379 -4.28 -9.11 7.19
C VAL A 379 -5.43 -8.12 7.09
N VAL A 380 -5.95 -7.63 8.22
CA VAL A 380 -7.07 -6.68 8.26
C VAL A 380 -6.82 -5.48 7.32
N GLY A 381 -7.78 -5.19 6.44
CA GLY A 381 -7.72 -4.15 5.41
C GLY A 381 -6.59 -4.32 4.40
N THR A 382 -5.96 -5.50 4.34
CA THR A 382 -4.67 -5.75 3.69
C THR A 382 -3.55 -4.80 4.18
N ASN A 383 -3.73 -4.26 5.38
CA ASN A 383 -3.00 -3.13 5.93
C ASN A 383 -2.23 -3.51 7.21
N PRO A 384 -0.94 -3.88 7.12
CA PRO A 384 -0.12 -4.22 8.30
C PRO A 384 0.36 -2.98 9.08
N PHE A 385 -0.24 -1.81 8.86
CA PHE A 385 0.15 -0.53 9.44
C PHE A 385 -0.93 0.12 10.30
N ILE A 386 -2.02 -0.59 10.57
CA ILE A 386 -3.08 -0.13 11.47
C ILE A 386 -2.49 0.24 12.83
N ILE A 387 -2.98 1.35 13.38
CA ILE A 387 -2.69 1.79 14.75
C ILE A 387 -4.03 1.88 15.50
N GLY A 388 -4.11 1.22 16.65
CA GLY A 388 -5.33 1.03 17.43
C GLY A 388 -6.02 -0.30 17.15
N SER A 389 -7.26 -0.42 17.62
CA SER A 389 -8.05 -1.64 17.48
C SER A 389 -8.41 -1.91 16.01
N GLU A 390 -8.06 -3.10 15.52
CA GLU A 390 -8.45 -3.60 14.21
C GLU A 390 -9.97 -3.84 14.12
N GLY A 391 -10.63 -4.22 15.21
CA GLY A 391 -12.08 -4.38 15.25
C GLY A 391 -12.81 -3.03 15.08
N GLU A 392 -12.32 -1.97 15.73
CA GLU A 392 -12.83 -0.61 15.51
C GLU A 392 -12.57 -0.11 14.08
N GLU A 393 -11.46 -0.54 13.45
CA GLU A 393 -11.13 -0.26 12.05
C GLU A 393 -12.19 -0.84 11.11
N GLY A 394 -12.58 -2.10 11.32
CA GLY A 394 -13.65 -2.77 10.55
C GLY A 394 -15.02 -2.13 10.74
N ASN A 395 -15.37 -1.74 11.96
CA ASN A 395 -16.61 -1.01 12.24
C ASN A 395 -16.64 0.34 11.51
N LEU A 396 -15.54 1.10 11.56
CA LEU A 396 -15.43 2.39 10.88
C LEU A 396 -15.51 2.23 9.35
N PHE A 397 -14.88 1.19 8.80
CA PHE A 397 -14.98 0.89 7.37
C PHE A 397 -16.43 0.66 6.94
N ARG A 398 -17.16 -0.23 7.64
CA ARG A 398 -18.58 -0.50 7.39
C ARG A 398 -19.42 0.79 7.44
N ASP A 399 -19.22 1.59 8.48
CA ASP A 399 -20.01 2.80 8.69
C ASP A 399 -19.77 3.82 7.56
N LEU A 400 -18.52 3.96 7.09
CA LEU A 400 -18.16 4.84 5.97
C LEU A 400 -18.78 4.35 4.65
N ILE A 401 -18.65 3.08 4.28
CA ILE A 401 -19.21 2.58 3.01
C ILE A 401 -20.73 2.66 2.98
N ALA A 402 -21.39 2.45 4.13
CA ALA A 402 -22.84 2.56 4.25
C ALA A 402 -23.33 4.02 4.16
N GLU A 403 -22.61 4.97 4.77
CA GLU A 403 -22.95 6.40 4.66
C GLU A 403 -22.69 6.93 3.23
N LEU A 404 -21.67 6.40 2.56
CA LEU A 404 -21.25 6.84 1.25
C LEU A 404 -21.97 6.14 0.09
N ASP A 405 -22.72 5.06 0.33
CA ASP A 405 -23.40 4.26 -0.70
C ASP A 405 -22.39 3.70 -1.72
N VAL A 406 -21.36 3.01 -1.22
CA VAL A 406 -20.27 2.45 -2.03
C VAL A 406 -20.63 1.01 -2.45
N ASP A 407 -20.51 0.73 -3.74
CA ASP A 407 -20.63 -0.64 -4.25
C ASP A 407 -19.38 -1.47 -3.89
N CYS A 408 -19.60 -2.57 -3.17
CA CYS A 408 -18.52 -3.40 -2.62
C CYS A 408 -18.45 -4.75 -3.31
N TYR A 409 -17.23 -5.19 -3.64
CA TYR A 409 -17.00 -6.44 -4.38
C TYR A 409 -15.80 -7.21 -3.85
N ILE A 410 -15.88 -8.54 -3.89
CA ILE A 410 -14.68 -9.39 -3.96
C ILE A 410 -14.41 -9.71 -5.41
N ILE A 411 -13.13 -9.66 -5.80
CA ILE A 411 -12.66 -10.06 -7.12
C ILE A 411 -11.56 -11.13 -6.97
N ASN A 412 -11.75 -12.28 -7.63
CA ASN A 412 -10.77 -13.36 -7.65
C ASN A 412 -9.89 -13.24 -8.89
N THR A 413 -8.60 -12.99 -8.71
CA THR A 413 -7.59 -12.89 -9.79
C THR A 413 -6.71 -14.15 -9.88
N GLY A 414 -7.15 -15.21 -9.22
CA GLY A 414 -6.48 -16.49 -9.14
C GLY A 414 -7.07 -17.49 -10.11
N TYR A 415 -7.70 -18.50 -9.54
CA TYR A 415 -8.25 -19.65 -10.23
C TYR A 415 -9.40 -20.23 -9.41
N LEU A 416 -10.12 -21.19 -9.96
CA LEU A 416 -11.17 -21.97 -9.28
C LEU A 416 -10.69 -23.39 -8.98
N GLY A 417 -11.16 -23.95 -7.86
CA GLY A 417 -10.90 -25.33 -7.46
C GLY A 417 -9.41 -25.70 -7.48
N ASP A 418 -9.11 -26.88 -8.04
CA ASP A 418 -7.73 -27.36 -8.25
C ASP A 418 -7.06 -26.76 -9.51
N LYS A 419 -7.29 -25.47 -9.77
CA LYS A 419 -6.88 -24.75 -11.01
C LYS A 419 -7.58 -25.29 -12.26
N SER A 420 -8.86 -25.62 -12.13
CA SER A 420 -9.68 -26.08 -13.26
C SER A 420 -10.05 -24.95 -14.22
N ALA A 421 -10.14 -23.72 -13.71
CA ALA A 421 -10.34 -22.50 -14.49
C ALA A 421 -9.45 -21.37 -13.94
N ASP A 422 -8.68 -20.71 -14.80
CA ASP A 422 -7.86 -19.55 -14.45
C ASP A 422 -8.66 -18.26 -14.68
N ILE A 423 -8.57 -17.30 -13.76
CA ILE A 423 -9.18 -15.98 -13.90
C ILE A 423 -8.05 -14.99 -14.16
N GLY A 424 -7.86 -14.67 -15.44
CA GLY A 424 -6.76 -13.84 -15.92
C GLY A 424 -7.04 -12.35 -15.82
N VAL A 425 -6.09 -11.57 -16.33
CA VAL A 425 -6.21 -10.11 -16.45
C VAL A 425 -7.36 -9.76 -17.40
N THR A 426 -7.57 -10.53 -18.48
CA THR A 426 -8.68 -10.35 -19.43
C THR A 426 -10.03 -10.36 -18.73
N GLU A 427 -10.31 -11.41 -17.97
CA GLU A 427 -11.58 -11.58 -17.24
C GLU A 427 -11.71 -10.50 -16.16
N SER A 428 -10.66 -10.30 -15.36
CA SER A 428 -10.67 -9.35 -14.24
C SER A 428 -10.95 -7.92 -14.71
N VAL A 429 -10.24 -7.44 -15.74
CA VAL A 429 -10.40 -6.08 -16.27
C VAL A 429 -11.75 -5.90 -16.98
N THR A 430 -12.24 -6.93 -17.68
CA THR A 430 -13.58 -6.89 -18.29
C THR A 430 -14.64 -6.74 -17.20
N ILE A 431 -14.55 -7.51 -16.10
CA ILE A 431 -15.43 -7.37 -14.93
C ILE A 431 -15.38 -5.94 -14.39
N LEU A 432 -14.20 -5.38 -14.11
CA LEU A 432 -14.07 -4.01 -13.58
C LEU A 432 -14.73 -2.96 -14.49
N THR A 433 -14.62 -3.15 -15.80
CA THR A 433 -15.17 -2.25 -16.80
C THR A 433 -16.70 -2.35 -16.85
N GLU A 434 -17.25 -3.56 -16.90
CA GLU A 434 -18.70 -3.77 -16.95
C GLU A 434 -19.39 -3.37 -15.62
N LEU A 435 -18.69 -3.52 -14.48
CA LEU A 435 -19.16 -2.98 -13.21
C LEU A 435 -19.21 -1.45 -13.22
N ALA A 436 -18.21 -0.78 -13.78
CA ALA A 436 -18.22 0.68 -13.94
C ALA A 436 -19.30 1.15 -14.93
N ARG A 437 -19.64 0.34 -15.94
CA ARG A 437 -20.74 0.63 -16.88
C ARG A 437 -22.13 0.36 -16.29
N GLY A 438 -22.23 -0.43 -15.23
CA GLY A 438 -23.50 -0.85 -14.64
C GLY A 438 -24.22 -1.93 -15.45
N THR A 439 -23.50 -2.71 -16.26
CA THR A 439 -24.05 -3.68 -17.23
C THR A 439 -24.04 -5.13 -16.71
N VAL A 440 -23.55 -5.37 -15.50
CA VAL A 440 -23.56 -6.69 -14.84
C VAL A 440 -24.92 -6.95 -14.21
N GLU A 441 -25.54 -8.08 -14.58
CA GLU A 441 -26.76 -8.57 -13.92
C GLU A 441 -26.40 -9.54 -12.80
N TRP A 442 -27.15 -9.51 -11.70
CA TRP A 442 -26.84 -10.22 -10.46
C TRP A 442 -27.95 -11.19 -10.05
N SER A 443 -27.54 -12.30 -9.43
CA SER A 443 -28.45 -13.24 -8.78
C SER A 443 -27.90 -13.70 -7.44
N ASP A 444 -28.77 -13.83 -6.44
CA ASP A 444 -28.42 -14.50 -5.19
C ASP A 444 -28.35 -16.01 -5.41
N ASP A 445 -27.22 -16.62 -5.07
CA ASP A 445 -26.99 -18.05 -5.25
C ASP A 445 -27.04 -18.78 -3.89
N ASP A 446 -28.03 -19.67 -3.73
CA ASP A 446 -28.27 -20.40 -2.49
C ASP A 446 -27.13 -21.37 -2.12
N GLN A 447 -26.35 -21.84 -3.10
CA GLN A 447 -25.31 -22.85 -2.87
C GLN A 447 -24.02 -22.22 -2.33
N THR A 448 -23.62 -21.08 -2.91
CA THR A 448 -22.46 -20.29 -2.50
C THR A 448 -22.77 -19.34 -1.35
N GLY A 449 -24.05 -18.95 -1.18
CA GLY A 449 -24.47 -17.94 -0.20
C GLY A 449 -24.05 -16.51 -0.58
N LEU A 450 -23.66 -16.28 -1.83
CA LEU A 450 -23.17 -15.01 -2.35
C LEU A 450 -24.12 -14.45 -3.43
N THR A 451 -24.10 -13.13 -3.61
CA THR A 451 -24.66 -12.49 -4.80
C THR A 451 -23.61 -12.53 -5.92
N ILE A 452 -23.83 -13.39 -6.91
CA ILE A 452 -22.91 -13.65 -8.03
C ILE A 452 -23.47 -13.10 -9.35
N PRO A 453 -22.61 -12.82 -10.34
CA PRO A 453 -23.07 -12.35 -11.65
C PRO A 453 -23.90 -13.43 -12.38
N GLU A 454 -25.10 -13.06 -12.82
CA GLU A 454 -25.90 -13.83 -13.78
C GLU A 454 -25.37 -13.62 -15.20
N THR A 455 -24.98 -12.39 -15.54
CA THR A 455 -24.37 -12.05 -16.83
C THR A 455 -23.24 -11.02 -16.67
N VAL A 456 -22.16 -11.20 -17.43
CA VAL A 456 -21.11 -10.19 -17.62
C VAL A 456 -20.84 -10.08 -19.12
N PRO A 457 -21.12 -8.94 -19.77
CA PRO A 457 -20.84 -8.79 -21.19
C PRO A 457 -19.38 -9.11 -21.53
N GLY A 458 -19.18 -9.98 -22.53
CA GLY A 458 -17.84 -10.39 -22.96
C GLY A 458 -17.23 -11.58 -22.21
N ILE A 459 -17.89 -12.09 -21.16
CA ILE A 459 -17.44 -13.27 -20.40
C ILE A 459 -18.54 -14.33 -20.38
N ASP A 460 -18.16 -15.60 -20.61
CA ASP A 460 -19.06 -16.73 -20.36
C ASP A 460 -19.00 -17.08 -18.87
N ILE A 461 -19.79 -16.36 -18.06
CA ILE A 461 -19.66 -16.40 -16.60
C ILE A 461 -20.07 -17.75 -15.99
N GLU A 462 -20.91 -18.52 -16.71
CA GLU A 462 -21.30 -19.88 -16.31
C GLU A 462 -20.09 -20.83 -16.24
N GLU A 463 -19.05 -20.62 -17.07
CA GLU A 463 -17.82 -21.43 -17.02
C GLU A 463 -17.06 -21.26 -15.69
N PHE A 464 -17.36 -20.22 -14.92
CA PHE A 464 -16.72 -19.90 -13.64
C PHE A 464 -17.60 -20.19 -12.42
N TYR A 465 -18.66 -21.00 -12.56
CA TYR A 465 -19.49 -21.39 -11.43
C TYR A 465 -18.71 -22.29 -10.44
N VAL A 466 -18.33 -21.74 -9.29
CA VAL A 466 -17.39 -22.36 -8.33
C VAL A 466 -17.77 -23.80 -7.93
N PRO A 467 -19.04 -24.14 -7.62
CA PRO A 467 -19.40 -25.50 -7.24
C PRO A 467 -19.14 -26.57 -8.31
N ASP A 468 -19.06 -26.20 -9.60
CA ASP A 468 -18.70 -27.14 -10.67
C ASP A 468 -17.21 -27.49 -10.70
N HIS A 469 -16.39 -26.71 -10.01
CA HIS A 469 -14.92 -26.80 -9.99
C HIS A 469 -14.34 -27.39 -8.71
N VAL A 470 -15.16 -27.55 -7.67
CA VAL A 470 -14.74 -27.96 -6.32
C VAL A 470 -15.44 -29.24 -5.93
N GLU A 471 -14.67 -30.31 -5.69
CA GLU A 471 -15.21 -31.55 -5.12
C GLU A 471 -15.72 -31.30 -3.70
N ASP A 472 -16.90 -31.83 -3.37
CA ASP A 472 -17.56 -31.65 -2.07
C ASP A 472 -17.66 -30.17 -1.63
N TYR A 473 -18.02 -29.29 -2.58
CA TYR A 473 -18.09 -27.82 -2.37
C TYR A 473 -18.78 -27.38 -1.08
N GLU A 474 -19.91 -27.99 -0.72
CA GLU A 474 -20.65 -27.63 0.50
C GLU A 474 -19.80 -27.83 1.77
N ASP A 475 -19.01 -28.90 1.84
CA ASP A 475 -18.12 -29.18 2.98
C ASP A 475 -16.93 -28.20 2.96
N ALA A 476 -16.35 -27.93 1.79
CA ALA A 476 -15.24 -26.98 1.64
C ALA A 476 -15.64 -25.54 2.02
N ALA A 477 -16.83 -25.11 1.59
CA ALA A 477 -17.41 -23.81 1.92
C ALA A 477 -17.73 -23.71 3.42
N ALA A 478 -18.29 -24.77 4.03
CA ALA A 478 -18.57 -24.80 5.46
C ALA A 478 -17.30 -24.74 6.33
N ASP A 479 -16.24 -25.43 5.89
CA ASP A 479 -14.93 -25.38 6.54
C ASP A 479 -14.30 -23.98 6.45
N LEU A 480 -14.33 -23.37 5.26
CA LEU A 480 -13.83 -21.99 5.06
C LEU A 480 -14.59 -20.99 5.93
N ARG A 481 -15.93 -21.08 5.95
CA ARG A 481 -16.78 -20.22 6.77
C ARG A 481 -16.49 -20.39 8.27
N SER A 482 -16.26 -21.62 8.72
CA SER A 482 -15.92 -21.91 10.12
C SER A 482 -14.57 -21.31 10.51
N ASP A 483 -13.56 -21.40 9.63
CA ASP A 483 -12.24 -20.82 9.84
C ASP A 483 -12.29 -19.27 9.84
N ARG A 484 -13.10 -18.68 8.95
CA ARG A 484 -13.36 -17.22 8.94
C ARG A 484 -14.02 -16.76 10.23
N LEU A 485 -15.04 -17.48 10.73
CA LEU A 485 -15.70 -17.17 11.99
C LEU A 485 -14.73 -17.26 13.18
N GLU A 486 -13.87 -18.27 13.24
CA GLU A 486 -12.85 -18.40 14.28
C GLU A 486 -11.89 -17.20 14.25
N TYR A 487 -11.45 -16.80 13.06
CA TYR A 487 -10.59 -15.63 12.89
C TYR A 487 -11.27 -14.33 13.31
N LEU A 488 -12.52 -14.08 12.89
CA LEU A 488 -13.22 -12.83 13.22
C LEU A 488 -13.59 -12.75 14.71
N SER A 489 -13.84 -13.89 15.35
CA SER A 489 -14.18 -13.95 16.78
C SER A 489 -13.03 -13.56 17.72
N GLN A 490 -11.81 -13.35 17.21
CA GLN A 490 -10.67 -12.91 18.03
C GLN A 490 -10.65 -11.39 18.28
N PHE A 491 -11.46 -10.61 17.56
CA PHE A 491 -11.48 -9.15 17.64
C PHE A 491 -12.58 -8.68 18.62
N ASP A 492 -12.18 -8.39 19.86
CA ASP A 492 -13.11 -8.04 20.95
C ASP A 492 -14.02 -6.82 20.65
N ASP A 493 -13.53 -5.85 19.87
CA ASP A 493 -14.26 -4.61 19.55
C ASP A 493 -15.04 -4.69 18.22
N LEU A 494 -14.97 -5.81 17.49
CA LEU A 494 -15.69 -5.97 16.23
C LEU A 494 -17.19 -6.16 16.48
N ASP A 495 -18.02 -5.45 15.72
CA ASP A 495 -19.47 -5.55 15.83
C ASP A 495 -19.98 -6.96 15.47
N GLU A 496 -20.85 -7.51 16.31
CA GLU A 496 -21.43 -8.85 16.12
C GLU A 496 -22.15 -8.98 14.77
N THR A 497 -22.72 -7.89 14.23
CA THR A 497 -23.39 -7.88 12.92
C THR A 497 -22.43 -8.23 11.77
N ILE A 498 -21.16 -7.81 11.87
CA ILE A 498 -20.13 -8.15 10.89
C ILE A 498 -19.79 -9.64 11.02
N ILE A 499 -19.64 -10.15 12.24
CA ILE A 499 -19.35 -11.57 12.48
C ILE A 499 -20.50 -12.44 11.95
N ASP A 500 -21.75 -12.06 12.18
CA ASP A 500 -22.93 -12.79 11.74
C ASP A 500 -23.06 -12.82 10.20
N ALA A 501 -22.54 -11.81 9.50
CA ALA A 501 -22.51 -11.72 8.04
C ALA A 501 -21.40 -12.55 7.38
N THR A 502 -20.66 -13.37 8.13
CA THR A 502 -19.61 -14.23 7.54
C THR A 502 -20.21 -15.22 6.55
N TYR A 503 -19.73 -15.15 5.30
CA TYR A 503 -20.05 -16.03 4.19
C TYR A 503 -19.06 -17.19 4.07
#